data_AF-A0A9Q3HAL2-F1
#
_entry.id   AF-A0A9Q3HAL2-F1
#
_cell.length_a   1.000
_cell.length_b   1.000
_cell.length_c   1.000
_cell.angle_alpha   90.00
_cell.angle_beta   90.00
_cell.angle_gamma   90.00
#
_symmetry.space_group_name_H-M   'P 1'
#
loop_
_entity.id
_entity.type
_entity.pdbx_description
1 polymer ?
#
loop_
_entity_poly.entity_id
_entity_poly.type
_entity_poly.pdbx_seq_one_letter_code
_entity_poly.pdbx_strand_id
1 'polypeptide(L)'
;MGWHNPLTKHTKHTKQECSHLKLGKPTKSLMASSSKDSPKHSNLILDSGATVSMFNNGKLFSSLTKSSKNIKLTNGSIITASGRGTPQIELLLINLKLKNSLYSANLVFKLISLGTLLSANYSIHSFPKES
;
A
#
# COMPACT_ATOMS: atom_id res chain seq x y z
N MET A 1 16.70 19.68 -5.60
CA MET A 1 16.92 19.75 -4.15
C MET A 1 16.01 18.72 -3.49
N GLY A 2 16.51 17.52 -3.23
CA GLY A 2 15.74 16.43 -2.62
C GLY A 2 16.32 16.08 -1.25
N TRP A 3 15.46 15.89 -0.25
CA TRP A 3 15.85 15.57 1.12
C TRP A 3 16.23 14.09 1.25
N HIS A 4 17.45 13.83 1.75
CA HIS A 4 17.95 12.49 2.08
C HIS A 4 17.87 12.24 3.60
N ASN A 5 17.37 11.07 4.00
CA ASN A 5 17.39 10.61 5.39
C ASN A 5 18.79 10.04 5.75
N PRO A 6 19.54 10.55 6.76
CA PRO A 6 20.97 10.26 6.90
C PRO A 6 21.38 8.93 7.56
N LEU A 7 20.46 7.97 7.79
CA LEU A 7 20.75 6.81 8.68
C LEU A 7 20.86 5.43 8.02
N THR A 8 21.12 5.34 6.71
CA THR A 8 21.53 4.08 6.07
C THR A 8 22.96 4.18 5.57
N LYS A 9 23.92 3.94 6.47
CA LYS A 9 25.31 3.68 6.09
C LYS A 9 25.38 2.36 5.30
N HIS A 10 25.79 2.50 4.04
CA HIS A 10 26.28 1.47 3.11
C HIS A 10 25.30 0.41 2.59
N THR A 11 24.56 0.76 1.54
CA THR A 11 24.47 -0.09 0.34
C THR A 11 24.60 0.78 -0.90
N LYS A 12 25.69 0.59 -1.64
CA LYS A 12 25.86 1.17 -2.98
C LYS A 12 24.83 0.50 -3.89
N HIS A 13 23.66 1.11 -4.08
CA HIS A 13 22.75 0.70 -5.14
C HIS A 13 23.37 1.10 -6.48
N THR A 14 24.02 0.17 -7.15
CA THR A 14 24.34 0.28 -8.58
C THR A 14 23.05 0.10 -9.36
N LYS A 15 22.87 0.94 -10.39
CA LYS A 15 21.71 1.06 -11.29
C LYS A 15 21.29 -0.24 -12.01
N GLN A 16 21.99 -1.35 -11.79
CA GLN A 16 21.86 -2.63 -12.49
C GLN A 16 20.82 -3.58 -11.90
N GLU A 17 20.39 -3.40 -10.64
CA GLU A 17 19.46 -4.32 -9.97
C GLU A 17 17.97 -4.14 -10.34
N CYS A 18 17.64 -3.14 -11.17
CA CYS A 18 16.28 -2.95 -11.71
C CYS A 18 15.97 -3.84 -12.94
N SER A 19 16.89 -4.72 -13.37
CA SER A 19 16.77 -5.52 -14.59
C SER A 19 15.93 -6.80 -14.48
N HIS A 20 15.52 -7.20 -13.25
CA HIS A 20 14.77 -8.44 -13.02
C HIS A 20 13.24 -8.26 -12.98
N LEU A 21 12.75 -7.03 -13.07
CA LEU A 21 11.31 -6.76 -13.19
C LEU A 21 10.89 -7.01 -14.65
N LYS A 22 10.70 -8.28 -15.02
CA LYS A 22 10.01 -8.61 -16.28
C LYS A 22 8.60 -8.01 -16.19
N LEU A 23 8.38 -6.91 -16.90
CA LEU A 23 7.06 -6.33 -17.12
C LEU A 23 6.19 -7.37 -17.85
N GLY A 24 5.42 -8.14 -17.08
CA GLY A 24 4.27 -8.85 -17.64
C GLY A 24 3.31 -7.81 -18.23
N LYS A 25 2.66 -8.14 -19.35
CA LYS A 25 1.65 -7.26 -19.95
C LYS A 25 0.55 -6.96 -18.91
N PRO A 26 0.30 -5.68 -18.58
CA PRO A 26 -0.70 -5.31 -17.59
C PRO A 26 -2.10 -5.77 -18.01
N THR A 27 -2.90 -6.27 -17.08
CA THR A 27 -4.34 -6.48 -17.29
C THR A 27 -5.21 -5.47 -16.53
N LYS A 28 -4.65 -4.68 -15.60
CA LYS A 28 -5.39 -3.71 -14.76
C LYS A 28 -4.58 -2.46 -14.42
N SER A 29 -5.16 -1.28 -14.67
CA SER A 29 -4.57 0.04 -14.42
C SER A 29 -5.28 0.75 -13.27
N LEU A 30 -4.53 1.40 -12.39
CA LEU A 30 -5.04 2.27 -11.33
C LEU A 30 -4.89 3.74 -11.76
N MET A 31 -6.02 4.46 -11.91
CA MET A 31 -6.02 5.92 -12.09
C MET A 31 -6.30 6.61 -10.76
N ALA A 32 -5.41 7.51 -10.34
CA ALA A 32 -5.67 8.47 -9.28
C ALA A 32 -6.10 9.80 -9.91
N SER A 33 -7.40 10.00 -10.14
CA SER A 33 -7.94 11.32 -10.48
C SER A 33 -8.14 12.13 -9.20
N SER A 34 -7.65 13.36 -9.19
CA SER A 34 -7.86 14.30 -8.09
C SER A 34 -9.15 15.07 -8.32
N SER A 35 -10.28 14.49 -7.93
CA SER A 35 -11.56 15.20 -7.87
C SER A 35 -11.67 15.96 -6.55
N LYS A 36 -11.77 17.29 -6.64
CA LYS A 36 -12.30 18.16 -5.58
C LYS A 36 -13.78 17.81 -5.43
N ASP A 37 -14.16 17.00 -4.42
CA ASP A 37 -15.42 17.14 -3.68
C ASP A 37 -15.60 16.05 -2.59
N SER A 38 -15.93 16.53 -1.39
CA SER A 38 -16.34 15.83 -0.15
C SER A 38 -15.25 15.19 0.76
N PRO A 39 -15.26 15.49 2.08
CA PRO A 39 -14.34 14.91 3.07
C PRO A 39 -14.85 13.53 3.53
N LYS A 40 -14.79 12.53 2.64
CA LYS A 40 -14.94 11.11 3.00
C LYS A 40 -13.89 10.22 2.32
N HIS A 41 -12.82 10.82 1.82
CA HIS A 41 -11.64 10.07 1.40
C HIS A 41 -10.95 9.52 2.65
N SER A 42 -11.31 8.29 3.00
CA SER A 42 -10.59 7.50 3.99
C SER A 42 -9.14 7.38 3.54
N ASN A 43 -8.27 8.22 4.12
CA ASN A 43 -6.88 8.43 3.72
C ASN A 43 -6.19 7.08 3.51
N LEU A 44 -5.88 6.82 2.24
CA LEU A 44 -5.21 5.62 1.79
C LEU A 44 -3.84 6.02 1.26
N ILE A 45 -2.80 5.46 1.85
CA ILE A 45 -1.42 5.75 1.51
C ILE A 45 -0.89 4.54 0.74
N LEU A 46 -0.34 4.81 -0.44
CA LEU A 46 0.49 3.86 -1.15
C LEU A 46 1.91 3.98 -0.62
N ASP A 47 2.41 2.93 0.02
CA ASP A 47 3.69 2.93 0.72
C ASP A 47 4.63 1.87 0.11
N SER A 48 5.76 2.32 -0.43
CA SER A 48 6.80 1.45 -1.00
C SER A 48 7.68 0.77 0.07
N GLY A 49 7.74 1.32 1.29
CA GLY A 49 8.44 0.73 2.43
C GLY A 49 7.60 -0.29 3.21
N ALA A 50 6.29 -0.32 2.98
CA ALA A 50 5.41 -1.28 3.64
C ALA A 50 5.58 -2.69 3.04
N THR A 51 5.86 -3.66 3.91
CA THR A 51 5.96 -5.09 3.54
C THR A 51 4.59 -5.76 3.41
N VAL A 52 3.56 -5.21 4.04
CA VAL A 52 2.19 -5.74 4.03
C VAL A 52 1.19 -4.60 4.06
N SER A 53 0.06 -4.78 3.38
CA SER A 53 -1.04 -3.80 3.42
C SER A 53 -1.79 -3.89 4.76
N MET A 54 -2.23 -2.75 5.29
CA MET A 54 -2.88 -2.63 6.60
C MET A 54 -4.12 -1.76 6.54
N PHE A 55 -5.17 -2.19 7.25
CA PHE A 55 -6.48 -1.54 7.25
C PHE A 55 -7.06 -1.42 8.65
N ASN A 56 -7.86 -0.38 8.86
CA ASN A 56 -8.47 -0.06 10.15
C ASN A 56 -9.97 -0.35 10.23
N ASN A 57 -10.59 -0.80 9.13
CA ASN A 57 -12.00 -1.15 9.10
C ASN A 57 -12.19 -2.61 8.72
N GLY A 58 -12.64 -3.43 9.68
CA GLY A 58 -12.89 -4.86 9.48
C GLY A 58 -13.99 -5.15 8.46
N LYS A 59 -14.93 -4.23 8.24
CA LYS A 59 -16.01 -4.37 7.24
C LYS A 59 -15.49 -4.38 5.80
N LEU A 60 -14.26 -3.91 5.57
CA LEU A 60 -13.63 -3.98 4.25
C LEU A 60 -13.23 -5.41 3.88
N PHE A 61 -13.11 -6.32 4.85
CA PHE A 61 -12.57 -7.66 4.62
C PHE A 61 -13.68 -8.62 4.22
N SER A 62 -13.59 -9.16 2.99
CA SER A 62 -14.45 -10.28 2.58
C SER A 62 -14.08 -11.59 3.27
N SER A 63 -12.85 -11.68 3.77
CA SER A 63 -12.40 -12.72 4.68
C SER A 63 -11.51 -12.09 5.74
N LEU A 64 -11.80 -12.35 7.01
CA LEU A 64 -11.01 -11.86 8.14
C LEU A 64 -10.89 -12.96 9.19
N THR A 65 -9.69 -13.47 9.36
CA THR A 65 -9.38 -14.44 10.41
C THR A 65 -8.75 -13.68 11.58
N LYS A 66 -9.22 -13.98 12.81
CA LYS A 66 -8.59 -13.45 14.02
C LYS A 66 -7.14 -13.92 14.10
N SER A 67 -6.23 -13.00 14.36
CA SER A 67 -4.80 -13.29 14.52
C SER A 67 -4.15 -12.14 15.27
N SER A 68 -3.19 -12.41 16.16
CA SER A 68 -2.43 -11.34 16.80
C SER A 68 -1.03 -11.26 16.21
N LYS A 69 -0.63 -10.08 15.71
CA LYS A 69 0.73 -9.84 15.23
C LYS A 69 1.17 -8.42 15.55
N ASN A 70 2.32 -8.29 16.21
CA ASN A 70 2.94 -6.98 16.43
C ASN A 70 3.66 -6.51 15.16
N ILE A 71 3.43 -5.25 14.81
CA ILE A 71 3.95 -4.60 13.60
C ILE A 71 4.64 -3.31 14.02
N LYS A 72 5.88 -3.12 13.57
CA LYS A 72 6.62 -1.88 13.76
C LYS A 72 6.28 -0.91 12.62
N LEU A 73 5.78 0.27 12.97
CA LEU A 73 5.52 1.37 12.05
C LEU A 73 6.79 2.14 11.72
N THR A 74 6.73 2.99 10.69
CA THR A 74 7.84 3.81 10.22
C THR A 74 8.34 4.80 11.27
N ASN A 75 7.47 5.28 12.16
CA ASN A 75 7.83 6.13 13.30
C ASN A 75 8.45 5.34 14.48
N GLY A 76 8.71 4.04 14.31
CA GLY A 76 9.29 3.16 15.34
C GLY A 76 8.28 2.62 16.35
N SER A 77 7.04 3.13 16.38
CA SER A 77 5.99 2.61 17.27
C SER A 77 5.59 1.19 16.88
N ILE A 78 5.08 0.43 17.84
CA ILE A 78 4.58 -0.93 17.63
C ILE A 78 3.07 -0.91 17.79
N ILE A 79 2.36 -1.44 16.80
CA ILE A 79 0.92 -1.68 16.86
C ILE A 79 0.63 -3.17 16.78
N THR A 80 -0.48 -3.59 17.39
CA THR A 80 -0.96 -4.96 17.28
C THR A 80 -2.04 -5.04 16.19
N ALA A 81 -1.79 -5.86 15.18
CA ALA A 81 -2.80 -6.30 14.23
C ALA A 81 -3.62 -7.43 14.87
N SER A 82 -4.95 -7.30 14.85
CA SER A 82 -5.91 -8.24 15.45
C SER A 82 -6.57 -9.19 14.45
N GLY A 83 -6.22 -9.07 13.16
CA GLY A 83 -6.66 -10.01 12.15
C GLY A 83 -5.83 -9.97 10.88
N ARG A 84 -6.00 -11.00 10.07
CA ARG A 84 -5.43 -11.12 8.72
C ARG A 84 -6.51 -11.57 7.75
N GLY A 85 -6.49 -11.03 6.54
CA GLY A 85 -7.50 -11.37 5.56
C GLY A 85 -7.36 -10.71 4.21
N THR A 86 -8.47 -10.64 3.48
CA THR A 86 -8.55 -10.04 2.15
C THR A 86 -9.54 -8.87 2.15
N PRO A 87 -9.08 -7.62 2.28
CA PRO A 87 -9.88 -6.43 2.04
C PRO A 87 -10.31 -6.35 0.57
N GLN A 88 -11.52 -5.85 0.39
CA GLN A 88 -12.07 -5.37 -0.87
C GLN A 88 -12.22 -3.85 -0.75
N ILE A 89 -11.49 -3.14 -1.60
CA ILE A 89 -11.49 -1.68 -1.61
C ILE A 89 -12.04 -1.24 -2.96
N GLU A 90 -13.17 -0.57 -2.92
CA GLU A 90 -13.73 0.07 -4.10
C GLU A 90 -13.05 1.44 -4.29
N LEU A 91 -12.36 1.57 -5.42
CA LEU A 91 -11.88 2.83 -5.96
C LEU A 91 -12.69 3.13 -7.23
N LEU A 92 -12.75 4.39 -7.64
CA LEU A 92 -13.60 4.88 -8.73
C LEU A 92 -13.69 3.98 -9.98
N LEU A 93 -12.60 3.31 -10.36
CA LEU A 93 -12.54 2.47 -11.55
C LEU A 93 -12.10 1.02 -11.27
N ILE A 94 -11.90 0.64 -10.00
CA ILE A 94 -11.38 -0.69 -9.68
C ILE A 94 -11.83 -1.20 -8.31
N ASN A 95 -12.03 -2.51 -8.24
CA ASN A 95 -12.18 -3.24 -6.99
C ASN A 95 -10.86 -3.93 -6.64
N LEU A 96 -10.11 -3.35 -5.71
CA LEU A 96 -8.84 -3.90 -5.23
C LEU A 96 -9.10 -5.02 -4.23
N LYS A 97 -8.58 -6.21 -4.53
CA LYS A 97 -8.53 -7.34 -3.59
C LYS A 97 -7.07 -7.60 -3.20
N LEU A 98 -6.73 -7.35 -1.94
CA LEU A 98 -5.35 -7.46 -1.45
C LEU A 98 -5.24 -8.60 -0.44
N LYS A 99 -4.82 -9.78 -0.89
CA LYS A 99 -4.66 -10.95 0.00
C LYS A 99 -3.61 -10.69 1.08
N ASN A 100 -3.72 -11.42 2.20
CA ASN A 100 -2.77 -11.38 3.32
C ASN A 100 -2.59 -10.01 3.99
N SER A 101 -3.59 -9.13 3.89
CA SER A 101 -3.57 -7.83 4.55
C SER A 101 -3.86 -7.95 6.04
N LEU A 102 -3.33 -7.02 6.82
CA LEU A 102 -3.54 -6.97 8.27
C LEU A 102 -4.66 -6.00 8.65
N TYR A 103 -5.40 -6.37 9.68
CA TYR A 103 -6.41 -5.53 10.32
C TYR A 103 -5.89 -5.03 11.66
N SER A 104 -5.99 -3.72 11.91
CA SER A 104 -5.77 -3.12 13.22
C SER A 104 -6.67 -1.90 13.38
N ALA A 105 -7.59 -1.94 14.36
CA ALA A 105 -8.52 -0.83 14.61
C ALA A 105 -7.82 0.49 14.99
N ASN A 106 -6.60 0.38 15.55
CA ASN A 106 -5.81 1.52 16.02
C ASN A 106 -4.96 2.16 14.92
N LEU A 107 -5.09 1.70 13.68
CA LEU A 107 -4.34 2.24 12.55
C LEU A 107 -4.97 3.55 12.05
N VAL A 108 -4.18 4.62 12.04
CA VAL A 108 -4.63 5.97 11.66
C VAL A 108 -4.89 6.09 10.15
N PHE A 109 -4.02 5.52 9.32
CA PHE A 109 -4.10 5.57 7.86
C PHE A 109 -4.14 4.16 7.28
N LYS A 110 -4.98 3.92 6.26
CA LYS A 110 -4.89 2.65 5.52
C LYS A 110 -3.61 2.66 4.70
N LEU A 111 -2.84 1.59 4.79
CA LEU A 111 -1.57 1.45 4.09
C LEU A 111 -1.72 0.36 3.02
N ILE A 112 -1.50 0.71 1.76
CA ILE A 112 -1.32 -0.28 0.69
C ILE A 112 0.17 -0.42 0.45
N SER A 113 0.68 -1.64 0.59
CA SER A 113 2.04 -1.97 0.19
C SER A 113 2.14 -1.97 -1.34
N LEU A 114 3.05 -1.16 -1.88
CA LEU A 114 3.36 -1.17 -3.30
C LEU A 114 3.77 -2.57 -3.78
N GLY A 115 4.61 -3.26 -3.02
CA GLY A 115 5.02 -4.62 -3.32
C GLY A 115 3.83 -5.57 -3.43
N THR A 116 2.84 -5.45 -2.53
CA THR A 116 1.61 -6.27 -2.59
C THR A 116 0.80 -5.99 -3.86
N LEU A 117 0.69 -4.73 -4.29
CA LEU A 117 -0.01 -4.39 -5.54
C LEU A 117 0.69 -4.98 -6.77
N LEU A 118 2.00 -4.81 -6.86
CA LEU A 118 2.79 -5.32 -7.99
C LEU A 118 2.74 -6.86 -8.04
N SER A 119 2.88 -7.54 -6.89
CA SER A 119 2.73 -9.00 -6.81
C SER A 119 1.31 -9.49 -7.12
N ALA A 120 0.30 -8.63 -6.99
CA ALA A 120 -1.07 -8.89 -7.40
C ALA A 120 -1.35 -8.49 -8.86
N ASN A 121 -0.32 -8.23 -9.66
CA ASN A 121 -0.36 -7.87 -11.08
C ASN A 121 -1.10 -6.55 -11.38
N TYR A 122 -1.12 -5.61 -10.45
CA TYR A 122 -1.55 -4.23 -10.73
C TYR A 122 -0.39 -3.42 -11.29
N SER A 123 -0.69 -2.52 -12.24
CA SER A 123 0.26 -1.52 -12.72
C SER A 123 -0.08 -0.14 -12.19
N ILE A 124 0.96 0.64 -11.94
CA ILE A 124 0.84 2.00 -11.42
C ILE A 124 1.31 2.96 -12.49
N HIS A 125 0.42 3.89 -12.84
CA HIS A 125 0.71 4.96 -13.77
C HIS A 125 0.48 6.29 -13.03
N SER A 126 1.51 7.12 -12.97
CA SER A 126 1.37 8.51 -12.55
C SER A 126 1.16 9.37 -13.79
N PHE A 127 0.10 10.15 -13.81
CA PHE A 127 -0.08 11.20 -14.80
C PHE A 127 0.45 12.50 -14.20
N PRO A 128 1.35 13.21 -14.89
CA PRO A 128 1.72 14.54 -14.44
C PRO A 128 0.46 15.39 -14.39
N LYS A 129 0.29 16.17 -13.31
CA LYS A 129 -0.72 17.23 -13.30
C LYS A 129 -0.32 18.21 -14.39
N GLU A 130 -1.19 18.44 -15.37
CA GLU A 130 -1.05 19.61 -16.24
C GLU A 130 -1.00 20.85 -15.34
N SER A 131 -0.01 21.70 -15.60
CA SER A 131 0.31 22.89 -14.81
C SER A 131 -0.40 24.10 -15.38
#